data_AF-A0A2K6TPF3-F1
#
_entry.id   AF-A0A2K6TPF3-F1
#
_cell.length_a   1.000
_cell.length_b   1.000
_cell.length_c   1.000
_cell.angle_alpha   90.00
_cell.angle_beta   90.00
_cell.angle_gamma   90.00
#
_symmetry.space_group_name_H-M   'P 1'
#
loop_
_entity.id
_entity.type
_entity.pdbx_description
1 polymer ?
#
loop_
_entity_poly.entity_id
_entity_poly.type
_entity_poly.pdbx_seq_one_letter_code
_entity_poly.pdbx_strand_id
1 'polypeptide(L)'
;MEALSPPLCTLPPGPGPPRFVCYCEGEGSGEGDRGGFNLYVTDAAELWSTHFTPDSLAALKARFGLSAAEDITPRFRAACEQQAVALTLQEDRASLTLSGGPSPLAFDLSKVPGPEAAPRLQALTLDLAQCVCSLQRRLAAAEETAASPRKSSRPAAPQLFLPDPDPQRGGPGPGVKRRCPGESLINPGFKSKKPAGGVDFDDA
;
A
#
# COMPACT_ATOMS: atom_id res chain seq x y z
N MET A 1 6.22 -7.85 -8.61
CA MET A 1 6.60 -6.69 -7.79
C MET A 1 5.73 -5.53 -8.29
N GLU A 2 4.77 -5.07 -7.49
CA GLU A 2 3.83 -4.03 -7.92
C GLU A 2 4.60 -2.71 -8.11
N ALA A 3 4.54 -2.12 -9.30
CA ALA A 3 5.21 -0.85 -9.57
C ALA A 3 4.55 0.23 -8.68
N LEU A 4 5.35 0.84 -7.80
CA LEU A 4 4.89 1.94 -6.95
C LEU A 4 4.45 3.09 -7.84
N SER A 5 3.26 3.65 -7.58
CA SER A 5 2.79 4.84 -8.28
C SER A 5 3.78 5.99 -8.09
N PRO A 6 4.04 6.81 -9.14
CA PRO A 6 4.91 7.97 -9.04
C PRO A 6 4.46 8.89 -7.89
N PRO A 7 5.39 9.37 -7.04
CA PRO A 7 5.03 10.26 -5.95
C PRO A 7 4.58 11.62 -6.50
N LEU A 8 3.55 12.20 -5.88
CA LEU A 8 3.08 13.55 -6.16
C LEU A 8 2.44 14.17 -4.93
N CYS A 9 2.35 15.50 -4.91
CA CYS A 9 1.53 16.25 -3.96
C CYS A 9 0.93 17.50 -4.62
N THR A 10 -0.03 18.12 -3.93
CA THR A 10 -0.65 19.38 -4.36
C THR A 10 -0.37 20.50 -3.37
N LEU A 11 -0.34 21.74 -3.88
CA LEU A 11 -0.13 22.95 -3.08
C LEU A 11 -1.25 23.98 -3.33
N PRO A 12 -1.62 24.80 -2.33
CA PRO A 12 -1.19 24.71 -0.92
C PRO A 12 -1.75 23.46 -0.23
N PRO A 13 -1.11 22.98 0.85
CA PRO A 13 -1.66 21.87 1.63
C PRO A 13 -2.95 22.28 2.34
N GLY A 14 -3.84 21.32 2.57
CA GLY A 14 -5.09 21.50 3.31
C GLY A 14 -6.35 21.31 2.47
N PRO A 15 -7.53 21.68 2.99
CA PRO A 15 -8.82 21.40 2.36
C PRO A 15 -9.20 22.37 1.23
N GLY A 16 -8.40 23.40 0.99
CA GLY A 16 -8.65 24.38 -0.08
C GLY A 16 -8.44 23.78 -1.48
N PRO A 17 -8.90 24.47 -2.53
CA PRO A 17 -8.65 24.02 -3.90
C PRO A 17 -7.14 24.02 -4.19
N PRO A 18 -6.59 22.91 -4.73
CA PRO A 18 -5.19 22.87 -5.11
C PRO A 18 -4.94 23.83 -6.27
N ARG A 19 -3.80 24.51 -6.24
CA ARG A 19 -3.35 25.44 -7.28
C ARG A 19 -2.20 24.87 -8.09
N PHE A 20 -1.39 24.01 -7.48
CA PHE A 20 -0.24 23.41 -8.14
C PHE A 20 -0.17 21.91 -7.86
N VAL A 21 0.39 21.17 -8.82
CA VAL A 21 0.79 19.77 -8.69
C VAL A 21 2.31 19.71 -8.78
N CYS A 22 2.94 19.03 -7.82
CA CYS A 22 4.37 18.70 -7.86
C CYS A 22 4.50 17.20 -8.07
N TYR A 23 5.30 16.77 -9.04
CA TYR A 23 5.57 15.35 -9.31
C TYR A 23 7.00 15.16 -9.82
N CYS A 24 7.47 13.92 -9.89
CA CYS A 24 8.77 13.59 -10.49
C CYS A 24 8.64 12.50 -11.54
N GLU A 25 9.55 12.52 -12.51
CA GLU A 25 9.77 11.42 -13.45
C GLU A 25 11.21 10.94 -13.31
N GLY A 26 11.46 9.66 -13.59
CA GLY A 26 12.81 9.08 -13.63
C GLY A 26 13.17 8.16 -12.45
N GLU A 27 14.36 7.57 -12.58
CA GLU A 27 15.02 6.57 -11.73
C GLU A 27 14.22 5.27 -11.42
N GLY A 28 13.33 4.86 -12.32
CA GLY A 28 12.69 3.53 -12.28
C GLY A 28 13.62 2.39 -12.70
N SER A 29 13.51 1.24 -12.02
CA SER A 29 14.34 0.04 -12.13
C SER A 29 14.13 -0.82 -13.41
N GLY A 30 13.89 -0.18 -14.56
CA GLY A 30 13.73 -0.85 -15.87
C GLY A 30 15.00 -0.78 -16.72
N GLU A 31 15.23 -1.82 -17.52
CA GLU A 31 16.33 -1.96 -18.49
C GLU A 31 16.15 -1.14 -19.78
N GLY A 32 15.04 -0.39 -19.91
CA GLY A 32 14.75 0.49 -21.04
C GLY A 32 15.11 1.95 -20.73
N ASP A 33 15.55 2.65 -21.78
CA ASP A 33 15.89 4.09 -21.87
C ASP A 33 15.56 4.89 -20.59
N ARG A 34 16.51 4.90 -19.66
CA ARG A 34 16.35 5.58 -18.37
C ARG A 34 16.36 7.08 -18.61
N GLY A 35 15.17 7.65 -18.79
CA GLY A 35 14.98 9.09 -18.69
C GLY A 35 15.58 9.60 -17.37
N GLY A 36 16.39 10.66 -17.45
CA GLY A 36 17.02 11.27 -16.29
C GLY A 36 15.99 11.79 -15.28
N PHE A 37 16.32 11.71 -13.98
CA PHE A 37 15.47 12.23 -12.91
C PHE A 37 15.14 13.70 -13.12
N ASN A 38 13.86 14.05 -13.09
CA ASN A 38 13.39 15.43 -13.14
C ASN A 38 12.22 15.66 -12.19
N LEU A 39 12.17 16.86 -11.61
CA LEU A 39 11.02 17.36 -10.87
C LEU A 39 10.23 18.31 -11.74
N TYR A 40 8.92 18.24 -11.61
CA TYR A 40 7.98 19.05 -12.34
C TYR A 40 6.99 19.72 -11.39
N VAL A 41 6.62 20.94 -11.76
CA VAL A 41 5.56 21.72 -11.11
C VAL A 41 4.63 22.26 -12.19
N THR A 42 3.33 22.19 -11.97
CA THR A 42 2.35 22.74 -12.90
C THR A 42 1.13 23.28 -12.15
N ASP A 43 0.53 24.35 -12.69
CA ASP A 43 -0.79 24.85 -12.33
C ASP A 43 -1.89 24.39 -13.31
N ALA A 44 -1.58 23.37 -14.11
CA ALA A 44 -2.36 22.85 -15.24
C ALA A 44 -2.50 23.80 -16.46
N ALA A 45 -1.85 24.98 -16.44
CA ALA A 45 -1.73 25.84 -17.61
C ALA A 45 -0.28 25.89 -18.11
N GLU A 46 0.66 26.03 -17.20
CA GLU A 46 2.09 26.10 -17.46
C GLU A 46 2.84 24.97 -16.74
N LEU A 47 4.03 24.65 -17.22
CA LEU A 47 4.86 23.58 -16.68
C LEU A 47 6.27 24.12 -16.43
N TRP A 48 6.80 23.83 -15.25
CA TRP A 48 8.19 24.08 -14.88
C TRP A 48 8.89 22.75 -14.63
N SER A 49 10.16 22.66 -15.03
CA SER A 49 10.99 21.49 -14.81
C SER A 49 12.37 21.89 -14.31
N THR A 50 13.06 20.95 -13.66
CA THR A 50 14.48 21.08 -13.32
C THR A 50 15.41 21.02 -14.53
N HIS A 51 14.97 20.45 -15.66
CA HIS A 51 15.78 20.27 -16.88
C HIS A 51 17.15 19.64 -16.61
N PHE A 52 17.17 18.63 -15.73
CA PHE A 52 18.41 17.99 -15.33
C PHE A 52 19.04 17.26 -16.50
N THR A 53 20.27 17.66 -16.79
CA THR A 53 21.27 16.85 -17.49
C THR A 53 22.00 15.96 -16.46
N PRO A 54 22.70 14.89 -16.90
CA PRO A 54 23.51 14.08 -16.00
C PRO A 54 24.49 14.92 -15.15
N ASP A 55 25.13 15.91 -15.76
CA ASP A 55 26.11 16.79 -15.10
C ASP A 55 25.47 17.73 -14.07
N SER A 56 24.35 18.36 -14.42
CA SER A 56 23.66 19.30 -13.51
C SER A 56 23.02 18.57 -12.34
N LEU A 57 22.51 17.35 -12.56
CA LEU A 57 22.05 16.47 -11.48
C LEU A 57 23.19 16.04 -10.57
N ALA A 58 24.35 15.65 -11.13
CA ALA A 58 25.52 15.30 -10.34
C ALA A 58 26.04 16.49 -9.51
N ALA A 59 26.07 17.69 -10.09
CA ALA A 59 26.44 18.91 -9.38
C ALA A 59 25.45 19.24 -8.24
N LEU A 60 24.15 19.05 -8.47
CA LEU A 60 23.14 19.19 -7.42
C LEU A 60 23.38 18.18 -6.29
N LYS A 61 23.57 16.89 -6.62
CA LYS A 61 23.85 15.84 -5.64
C LYS A 61 25.09 16.21 -4.81
N ALA A 62 26.19 16.62 -5.45
CA ALA A 62 27.39 17.08 -4.77
C ALA A 62 27.15 18.29 -3.84
N ARG A 63 26.35 19.28 -4.29
CA ARG A 63 26.01 20.49 -3.50
C ARG A 63 25.31 20.15 -2.19
N PHE A 64 24.50 19.10 -2.17
CA PHE A 64 23.79 18.64 -0.98
C PHE A 64 24.45 17.44 -0.28
N GLY A 65 25.69 17.09 -0.65
CA GLY A 65 26.43 15.98 -0.05
C GLY A 65 25.86 14.60 -0.35
N LEU A 66 25.14 14.45 -1.45
CA LEU A 66 24.52 13.20 -1.91
C LEU A 66 25.49 12.43 -2.81
N SER A 67 25.43 11.10 -2.75
CA SER A 67 26.24 10.27 -3.65
C SER A 67 25.67 10.25 -5.07
N ALA A 68 26.49 10.02 -6.09
CA ALA A 68 26.04 10.02 -7.48
C ALA A 68 24.93 8.98 -7.77
N ALA A 69 25.00 7.82 -7.10
CA ALA A 69 24.03 6.73 -7.22
C ALA A 69 22.77 6.90 -6.34
N GLU A 70 22.70 7.96 -5.54
CA GLU A 70 21.59 8.17 -4.61
C GLU A 70 20.33 8.62 -5.34
N ASP A 71 19.24 7.87 -5.17
CA ASP A 71 17.93 8.21 -5.74
C ASP A 71 17.27 9.34 -4.92
N ILE A 72 16.79 10.38 -5.61
CA ILE A 72 16.12 11.54 -5.01
C ILE A 72 14.61 11.27 -4.81
N THR A 73 14.05 10.35 -5.59
CA THR A 73 12.62 9.98 -5.59
C THR A 73 12.08 9.63 -4.19
N PRO A 74 12.79 8.85 -3.33
CA PRO A 74 12.32 8.56 -1.98
C PRO A 74 12.22 9.79 -1.09
N ARG A 75 13.15 10.74 -1.21
CA ARG A 75 13.08 12.01 -0.45
C ARG A 75 11.93 12.87 -0.92
N PHE A 76 11.69 12.92 -2.23
CA PHE A 76 10.54 13.64 -2.77
C PHE A 76 9.21 13.00 -2.34
N ARG A 77 9.12 11.67 -2.37
CA ARG A 77 7.97 10.92 -1.83
C ARG A 77 7.70 11.26 -0.37
N ALA A 78 8.72 11.19 0.49
CA ALA A 78 8.58 11.51 1.91
C ALA A 78 8.11 12.96 2.13
N ALA A 79 8.65 13.92 1.36
CA ALA A 79 8.21 15.31 1.43
C ALA A 79 6.75 15.49 0.99
N CYS A 80 6.31 14.77 -0.05
CA CYS A 80 4.91 14.77 -0.49
C CYS A 80 3.97 14.23 0.59
N GLU A 81 4.31 13.09 1.19
CA GLU A 81 3.51 12.44 2.25
C GLU A 81 3.41 13.30 3.51
N GLN A 82 4.47 14.03 3.85
CA GLN A 82 4.53 14.93 5.00
C GLN A 82 4.00 16.34 4.71
N GLN A 83 3.60 16.64 3.47
CA GLN A 83 3.27 17.99 3.00
C GLN A 83 4.39 19.02 3.27
N ALA A 84 5.65 18.56 3.23
CA ALA A 84 6.86 19.33 3.51
C ALA A 84 7.51 19.87 2.22
N VAL A 85 6.68 20.31 1.28
CA VAL A 85 7.09 20.87 -0.02
C VAL A 85 6.74 22.35 -0.05
N ALA A 86 7.74 23.19 -0.28
CA ALA A 86 7.56 24.64 -0.43
C ALA A 86 7.89 25.08 -1.86
N LEU A 87 6.99 25.86 -2.46
CA LEU A 87 7.12 26.39 -3.82
C LEU A 87 7.20 27.91 -3.77
N THR A 88 8.17 28.46 -4.50
CA THR A 88 8.25 29.89 -4.80
C THR A 88 8.25 30.07 -6.31
N LEU A 89 7.36 30.94 -6.81
CA LEU A 89 7.16 31.16 -8.24
C LEU A 89 7.54 32.59 -8.60
N GLN A 90 8.29 32.74 -9.69
CA GLN A 90 8.57 33.98 -10.40
C GLN A 90 8.12 33.78 -11.86
N GLU A 91 8.10 34.82 -12.70
CA GLU A 91 7.54 34.74 -14.07
C GLU A 91 8.07 33.53 -14.88
N ASP A 92 9.39 33.38 -15.00
CA ASP A 92 10.02 32.31 -15.80
C ASP A 92 10.76 31.26 -14.95
N ARG A 93 10.78 31.42 -13.63
CA ARG A 93 11.56 30.58 -12.71
C ARG A 93 10.72 30.15 -11.53
N ALA A 94 10.99 28.94 -11.03
CA ALA A 94 10.45 28.49 -9.76
C ALA A 94 11.58 27.91 -8.91
N SER A 95 11.42 27.94 -7.59
CA SER A 95 12.25 27.13 -6.70
C SER A 95 11.36 26.24 -5.84
N LEU A 96 11.70 24.95 -5.80
CA LEU A 96 11.02 23.91 -5.03
C LEU A 96 11.93 23.45 -3.90
N THR A 97 11.44 23.44 -2.67
CA THR A 97 12.20 23.00 -1.50
C THR A 97 11.53 21.80 -0.84
N LEU A 98 12.30 20.75 -0.60
CA LEU A 98 11.86 19.53 0.08
C LEU A 98 12.42 19.51 1.49
N SER A 99 11.55 19.56 2.50
CA SER A 99 11.93 19.65 3.92
C SER A 99 11.65 18.39 4.73
N GLY A 100 11.26 17.28 4.08
CA GLY A 100 10.91 16.03 4.76
C GLY A 100 12.07 15.12 5.17
N GLY A 101 13.32 15.58 4.99
CA GLY A 101 14.55 14.82 5.23
C GLY A 101 15.47 15.47 6.27
N PRO A 102 16.67 14.89 6.51
CA PRO A 102 17.62 15.42 7.50
C PRO A 102 18.14 16.81 7.14
N SER A 103 18.20 17.13 5.84
CA SER A 103 18.60 18.42 5.31
C SER A 103 17.65 18.82 4.18
N PRO A 104 17.26 20.11 4.09
CA PRO A 104 16.39 20.57 3.02
C PRO A 104 17.12 20.51 1.66
N LEU A 105 16.40 20.05 0.64
CA LEU A 105 16.88 20.05 -0.75
C LEU A 105 16.16 21.14 -1.53
N ALA A 106 16.92 22.06 -2.11
CA ALA A 106 16.40 23.14 -2.94
C ALA A 106 16.73 22.92 -4.42
N PHE A 107 15.71 23.04 -5.25
CA PHE A 107 15.74 22.82 -6.69
C PHE A 107 15.34 24.11 -7.40
N ASP A 108 16.08 24.45 -8.45
CA ASP A 108 15.73 25.53 -9.37
C ASP A 108 15.04 24.93 -10.58
N LEU A 109 13.93 25.53 -10.98
CA LEU A 109 13.12 25.11 -12.11
C LEU A 109 12.95 26.28 -13.08
N SER A 110 12.87 25.95 -14.36
CA SER A 110 12.54 26.90 -15.42
C SER A 110 11.37 26.41 -16.25
N LYS A 111 10.69 27.38 -16.88
CA LYS A 111 9.51 27.13 -17.69
C LYS A 111 9.81 26.21 -18.87
N VAL A 112 8.97 25.20 -19.06
CA VAL A 112 9.01 24.29 -20.20
C VAL A 112 8.32 24.97 -21.39
N PRO A 113 8.91 24.96 -22.60
CA PRO A 113 8.28 25.55 -23.77
C PRO A 113 6.91 24.93 -24.08
N GLY A 114 5.94 25.74 -24.49
CA GLY A 114 4.56 25.31 -24.77
C GLY A 114 4.42 24.05 -25.65
N PRO A 115 5.17 23.91 -26.78
CA PRO A 115 5.12 22.72 -27.62
C PRO A 115 5.55 21.42 -26.91
N GLU A 116 6.41 21.51 -25.89
CA GLU A 116 6.82 20.36 -25.07
C GLU A 116 5.88 20.18 -23.86
N ALA A 117 5.43 21.28 -23.25
CA ALA A 117 4.57 21.24 -22.08
C ALA A 117 3.18 20.67 -22.39
N ALA A 118 2.56 21.06 -23.51
CA ALA A 118 1.20 20.66 -23.85
C ALA A 118 0.97 19.13 -23.88
N PRO A 119 1.76 18.32 -24.61
CA PRO A 119 1.57 16.87 -24.59
C PRO A 119 1.84 16.24 -23.21
N ARG A 120 2.78 16.79 -22.43
CA ARG A 120 3.06 16.32 -21.07
C ARG A 120 1.89 16.57 -20.12
N LEU A 121 1.28 17.75 -20.16
CA LEU A 121 0.10 18.07 -19.36
C LEU A 121 -1.11 17.23 -19.76
N GLN A 122 -1.28 16.96 -21.05
CA GLN A 122 -2.32 16.05 -21.53
C GLN A 122 -2.12 14.63 -21.00
N ALA A 123 -0.90 14.08 -21.12
CA ALA A 123 -0.56 12.75 -20.61
C ALA A 123 -0.77 12.67 -19.10
N LEU A 124 -0.24 13.64 -18.33
CA LEU A 124 -0.42 13.71 -16.88
C LEU A 124 -1.91 13.69 -16.48
N THR A 125 -2.76 14.44 -17.18
CA THR A 125 -4.19 14.50 -16.89
C THR A 125 -4.86 13.13 -17.10
N LEU A 126 -4.54 12.46 -18.21
CA LEU A 126 -5.07 11.13 -18.54
C LEU A 126 -4.57 10.06 -17.56
N ASP A 127 -3.28 10.10 -17.23
CA ASP A 127 -2.65 9.16 -16.30
C ASP A 127 -3.23 9.30 -14.89
N LEU A 128 -3.44 10.54 -14.41
CA LEU A 128 -4.07 10.78 -13.12
C LEU A 128 -5.52 10.28 -13.10
N ALA A 129 -6.29 10.49 -14.16
CA ALA A 129 -7.65 9.95 -14.26
C ALA A 129 -7.65 8.42 -14.21
N GLN A 130 -6.71 7.76 -14.90
CA GLN A 130 -6.54 6.32 -14.84
C GLN A 130 -6.11 5.83 -13.46
N CYS A 131 -5.17 6.52 -12.80
CA CYS A 131 -4.73 6.23 -11.45
C CYS A 131 -5.88 6.31 -10.45
N VAL A 132 -6.70 7.36 -10.50
CA VAL A 132 -7.88 7.51 -9.63
C VAL A 132 -8.87 6.36 -9.83
N CYS A 133 -9.20 6.02 -11.08
CA CYS A 133 -10.07 4.88 -11.40
C CYS A 133 -9.53 3.53 -10.89
N SER A 134 -8.20 3.34 -10.94
CA SER A 134 -7.53 2.14 -10.42
C SER A 134 -7.58 2.10 -8.89
N LEU A 135 -7.22 3.21 -8.24
CA LEU A 135 -7.18 3.33 -6.78
C LEU A 135 -8.57 3.17 -6.16
N GLN A 136 -9.61 3.77 -6.74
CA GLN A 136 -11.00 3.61 -6.29
C GLN A 136 -11.45 2.15 -6.32
N ARG A 137 -11.13 1.41 -7.39
CA ARG A 137 -11.44 -0.03 -7.49
C ARG A 137 -10.71 -0.86 -6.44
N ARG A 138 -9.42 -0.57 -6.22
CA ARG A 138 -8.60 -1.26 -5.22
C ARG A 138 -9.06 -0.97 -3.79
N LEU A 139 -9.45 0.28 -3.51
CA LEU A 139 -9.98 0.70 -2.22
C LEU A 139 -11.28 -0.05 -1.93
N ALA A 140 -12.24 -0.07 -2.87
CA ALA A 140 -13.49 -0.81 -2.72
C ALA A 140 -13.26 -2.31 -2.44
N ALA A 141 -12.33 -2.95 -3.17
CA ALA A 141 -12.00 -4.36 -2.94
C ALA A 141 -11.35 -4.61 -1.56
N ALA A 142 -10.53 -3.68 -1.08
CA ALA A 142 -9.90 -3.76 0.23
C ALA A 142 -10.93 -3.60 1.37
N GLU A 143 -11.88 -2.67 1.23
CA GLU A 143 -12.96 -2.44 2.19
C GLU A 143 -13.91 -3.64 2.31
N GLU A 144 -14.31 -4.25 1.18
CA GLU A 144 -15.11 -5.49 1.16
C GLU A 144 -14.39 -6.67 1.85
N THR A 145 -13.08 -6.81 1.61
CA THR A 145 -12.27 -7.85 2.24
C THR A 145 -12.12 -7.64 3.75
N ALA A 146 -12.08 -6.38 4.19
CA ALA A 146 -11.99 -6.02 5.61
C ALA A 146 -13.34 -6.18 6.35
N ALA A 147 -14.47 -5.99 5.65
CA ALA A 147 -15.82 -6.11 6.21
C ALA A 147 -16.34 -7.56 6.31
N SER A 148 -15.74 -8.51 5.59
CA SER A 148 -16.17 -9.92 5.61
C SER A 148 -15.58 -10.69 6.80
N PRO A 149 -16.42 -11.27 7.70
CA PRO A 149 -15.95 -12.14 8.76
C PRO A 149 -15.31 -13.37 8.11
N ARG A 150 -13.98 -13.45 8.12
CA ARG A 150 -13.25 -14.60 7.56
C ARG A 150 -13.70 -15.88 8.25
N LYS A 151 -14.54 -16.67 7.56
CA LYS A 151 -14.83 -18.06 7.93
C LYS A 151 -13.53 -18.82 7.68
N SER A 152 -12.83 -19.21 8.75
CA SER A 152 -11.57 -19.92 8.65
C SER A 152 -11.75 -21.20 7.82
N SER A 153 -11.28 -21.21 6.58
CA SER A 153 -11.04 -22.45 5.86
C SER A 153 -9.80 -23.08 6.48
N ARG A 154 -9.99 -23.85 7.55
CA ARG A 154 -8.95 -24.76 8.05
C ARG A 154 -8.59 -25.70 6.90
N PRO A 155 -7.29 -25.92 6.59
CA PRO A 155 -6.91 -26.95 5.65
C PRO A 155 -7.41 -28.31 6.17
N ALA A 156 -8.17 -29.03 5.35
CA ALA A 156 -8.48 -30.43 5.61
C ALA A 156 -7.17 -31.23 5.53
N ALA A 157 -6.55 -31.49 6.67
CA ALA A 157 -5.38 -32.35 6.75
C ALA A 157 -5.81 -33.80 6.42
N PRO A 158 -5.13 -34.51 5.51
CA PRO A 158 -5.37 -35.94 5.28
C PRO A 158 -4.85 -36.72 6.50
N GLN A 159 -5.72 -37.45 7.18
CA GLN A 159 -5.33 -38.35 8.26
C GLN A 159 -4.58 -39.57 7.68
N LEU A 160 -3.25 -39.52 7.73
CA LEU A 160 -2.40 -40.71 7.54
C LEU A 160 -2.36 -41.48 8.87
N PHE A 161 -3.11 -42.58 8.92
CA PHE A 161 -2.97 -43.62 9.94
C PHE A 161 -1.67 -44.40 9.69
N LEU A 162 -0.76 -44.41 10.66
CA LEU A 162 0.28 -45.43 10.78
C LEU A 162 0.37 -45.94 12.24
N PRO A 163 0.55 -47.24 12.47
CA PRO A 163 0.45 -47.88 13.78
C PRO A 163 1.79 -47.91 14.55
N ASP A 164 1.65 -47.88 15.87
CA ASP A 164 2.66 -48.01 16.95
C ASP A 164 3.46 -49.33 16.86
N PRO A 165 4.70 -49.42 17.38
CA PRO A 165 4.87 -49.90 18.78
C PRO A 165 6.14 -49.28 19.45
N ASP A 166 6.40 -49.29 20.77
CA ASP A 166 6.19 -50.31 21.80
C ASP A 166 6.62 -49.73 23.20
N PRO A 167 6.77 -50.49 24.31
CA PRO A 167 6.07 -50.20 25.56
C PRO A 167 6.99 -49.99 26.79
N GLN A 168 6.34 -49.71 27.92
CA GLN A 168 6.77 -49.92 29.32
C GLN A 168 7.29 -48.73 30.16
N ARG A 169 6.72 -48.69 31.38
CA ARG A 169 7.04 -47.92 32.61
C ARG A 169 6.60 -46.45 32.60
N GLY A 170 5.60 -45.97 33.34
CA GLY A 170 4.82 -46.49 34.47
C GLY A 170 4.57 -45.36 35.49
N GLY A 171 3.31 -45.00 35.77
CA GLY A 171 2.91 -44.14 36.90
C GLY A 171 1.57 -43.40 36.72
N PRO A 172 0.72 -43.22 37.76
CA PRO A 172 -0.74 -43.36 37.65
C PRO A 172 -1.51 -42.04 37.52
N GLY A 173 -2.47 -41.98 36.59
CA GLY A 173 -3.42 -40.86 36.43
C GLY A 173 -4.68 -41.30 35.68
N PRO A 174 -5.85 -40.66 35.92
CA PRO A 174 -7.16 -41.26 35.72
C PRO A 174 -7.46 -41.53 34.25
N GLY A 175 -7.92 -42.74 33.94
CA GLY A 175 -8.27 -43.16 32.60
C GLY A 175 -9.22 -42.19 31.89
N VAL A 176 -8.86 -41.79 30.68
CA VAL A 176 -9.74 -41.06 29.77
C VAL A 176 -10.91 -41.99 29.42
N LYS A 177 -12.02 -41.87 30.14
CA LYS A 177 -13.26 -42.56 29.80
C LYS A 177 -13.67 -42.13 28.39
N ARG A 178 -13.73 -43.09 27.47
CA ARG A 178 -14.28 -42.87 26.13
C ARG A 178 -15.73 -42.41 26.29
N ARG A 179 -16.05 -41.22 25.76
CA ARG A 179 -17.38 -40.62 25.80
C ARG A 179 -18.37 -41.50 25.03
N CYS A 180 -19.55 -41.72 25.59
CA CYS A 180 -20.60 -42.45 24.89
C CYS A 180 -21.26 -41.54 23.83
N PRO A 181 -21.63 -42.05 22.65
CA PRO A 181 -22.39 -41.28 21.68
C PRO A 181 -23.67 -40.71 22.31
N GLY A 182 -23.85 -39.38 22.25
CA GLY A 182 -25.00 -38.68 22.82
C GLY A 182 -24.72 -37.87 24.10
N GLU A 183 -23.50 -37.87 24.64
CA GLU A 183 -23.12 -36.96 25.73
C GLU A 183 -22.99 -35.51 25.24
N SER A 184 -23.65 -34.59 25.95
CA SER A 184 -23.59 -33.15 25.66
C SER A 184 -22.17 -32.60 25.73
N LEU A 185 -21.76 -31.90 24.67
CA LEU A 185 -20.45 -31.24 24.57
C LEU A 185 -20.33 -30.00 25.46
N ILE A 186 -21.45 -29.32 25.71
CA ILE A 186 -21.48 -28.05 26.44
C ILE A 186 -21.55 -28.30 27.95
N ASN A 187 -22.13 -29.42 28.38
CA ASN A 187 -22.22 -29.77 29.79
C ASN A 187 -21.89 -31.25 30.04
N PRO A 188 -20.58 -31.59 30.17
CA PRO A 188 -20.13 -32.96 30.39
C PRO A 188 -20.70 -33.53 31.70
N GLY A 189 -21.26 -34.74 31.66
CA GLY A 189 -21.83 -35.42 32.83
C GLY A 189 -23.30 -35.13 33.13
N PHE A 190 -23.96 -34.27 32.34
CA PHE A 190 -25.40 -34.05 32.47
C PHE A 190 -26.19 -35.19 31.81
N LYS A 191 -26.91 -36.00 32.60
CA LYS A 191 -27.77 -37.08 32.09
C LYS A 191 -28.97 -36.46 31.37
N SER A 192 -29.13 -36.75 30.07
CA SER A 192 -30.30 -36.31 29.31
C SER A 192 -31.59 -36.88 29.92
N LYS A 193 -32.65 -36.07 30.02
CA LYS A 193 -33.97 -36.56 30.42
C LYS A 193 -34.46 -37.62 29.42
N LYS A 194 -35.00 -38.73 29.93
CA LYS A 194 -35.61 -39.76 29.08
C LYS A 194 -36.79 -39.15 28.31
N PRO A 195 -36.99 -39.50 27.02
CA PRO A 195 -38.19 -39.12 26.31
C PRO A 195 -39.42 -39.73 26.99
N ALA A 196 -40.56 -39.03 26.94
CA ALA A 196 -41.81 -39.52 27.50
C ALA A 196 -42.25 -40.79 26.74
N GLY A 197 -42.45 -41.88 27.46
CA GLY A 197 -43.06 -43.10 26.91
C GLY A 197 -44.54 -42.86 26.68
N GLY A 198 -45.03 -43.18 25.48
CA GLY A 198 -46.45 -43.09 25.14
C GLY A 198 -47.29 -43.99 26.04
N VAL A 199 -48.54 -43.59 26.26
CA VAL A 199 -49.55 -44.43 26.93
C VAL A 199 -50.17 -45.36 25.88
N ASP A 200 -50.17 -46.67 26.14
CA ASP A 200 -50.98 -47.62 25.38
C ASP A 200 -52.43 -47.51 25.84
N PHE A 201 -53.35 -47.47 24.88
CA PHE A 201 -54.78 -47.60 25.15
C PHE A 201 -55.18 -49.03 24.80
N ASP A 202 -55.82 -49.75 25.72
CA ASP A 202 -56.41 -51.05 25.44
C ASP A 202 -57.57 -50.88 24.44
N ASP A 203 -57.51 -51.60 23.31
CA ASP A 203 -58.64 -51.77 22.40
C ASP A 203 -59.65 -52.77 23.01
N ALA A 204 -60.95 -52.42 22.90
CA ALA A 204 -62.09 -53.07 23.54
C ALA A 204 -62.32 -54.55 23.20
#